data_AF-A0AAN0K2K4-F1
#
_entry.id   AF-A0AAN0K2K4-F1
#
_cell.length_a   1.000
_cell.length_b   1.000
_cell.length_c   1.000
_cell.angle_alpha   90.00
_cell.angle_beta   90.00
_cell.angle_gamma   90.00
#
_symmetry.space_group_name_H-M   'P 1'
#
loop_
_entity.id
_entity.type
_entity.pdbx_description
1 polymer ?
#
loop_
_entity_poly.entity_id
_entity_poly.type
_entity_poly.pdbx_seq_one_letter_code
_entity_poly.pdbx_strand_id
1 'polypeptide(L)'
;MSDDDGRSPEEQPLLRVDGGRGRRMKDSKCGRCVSSRACCGFLCCIMILTAIIAAVLAVLISYGIIDKEVDKFIAKQVSLTKGSAATDQWSKPGAAVYMSFYMFNLTNKDEFLNGEKATIEEIGPFVYNESKTKYNLRWNSDETILEYFENTSYIFNKEKSNGLDPSHVNITTINLPLIVRRG
;
A
#
# COMPACT_ATOMS: atom_id res chain seq x y z
N MET A 1 -7.34 77.81 -68.56
CA MET A 1 -8.39 76.81 -68.79
C MET A 1 -8.92 76.45 -67.42
N SER A 2 -9.81 77.25 -66.83
CA SER A 2 -11.10 77.68 -67.39
C SER A 2 -11.88 76.41 -67.80
N ASP A 3 -13.01 76.08 -67.22
CA ASP A 3 -14.14 76.98 -67.05
C ASP A 3 -14.99 76.72 -65.80
N ASP A 4 -15.48 77.85 -65.31
CA ASP A 4 -16.50 78.13 -64.32
C ASP A 4 -17.85 78.23 -65.06
N ASP A 5 -18.94 77.74 -64.47
CA ASP A 5 -20.30 78.30 -64.58
C ASP A 5 -21.21 77.36 -63.74
N GLY A 6 -21.89 77.76 -62.67
CA GLY A 6 -22.43 79.08 -62.36
C GLY A 6 -23.95 79.00 -62.44
N ARG A 7 -24.64 79.00 -61.28
CA ARG A 7 -25.88 79.75 -60.97
C ARG A 7 -26.60 79.24 -59.70
N SER A 8 -26.60 80.12 -58.70
CA SER A 8 -27.39 80.21 -57.45
C SER A 8 -28.77 80.87 -57.73
N PRO A 9 -29.59 81.43 -56.78
CA PRO A 9 -29.98 81.17 -55.37
C PRO A 9 -31.53 81.18 -55.17
N GLU A 10 -31.97 81.30 -53.90
CA GLU A 10 -33.26 81.80 -53.33
C GLU A 10 -34.32 80.73 -52.98
N GLU A 11 -34.62 80.36 -51.73
CA GLU A 11 -34.96 81.03 -50.45
C GLU A 11 -36.46 81.34 -50.19
N GLN A 12 -36.99 80.62 -49.17
CA GLN A 12 -37.98 81.00 -48.11
C GLN A 12 -39.48 81.22 -48.46
N PRO A 13 -40.44 81.24 -47.49
CA PRO A 13 -40.39 81.17 -46.01
C PRO A 13 -41.34 80.10 -45.35
N LEU A 14 -41.06 79.55 -44.16
CA LEU A 14 -41.37 80.02 -42.78
C LEU A 14 -42.85 79.96 -42.34
N LEU A 15 -43.16 79.09 -41.37
CA LEU A 15 -44.22 79.36 -40.38
C LEU A 15 -43.81 78.80 -39.01
N ARG A 16 -43.78 79.73 -38.04
CA ARG A 16 -43.31 79.65 -36.66
C ARG A 16 -44.53 79.57 -35.75
N VAL A 17 -44.49 78.76 -34.68
CA VAL A 17 -45.18 79.09 -33.42
C VAL A 17 -44.31 78.62 -32.24
N ASP A 18 -44.03 79.58 -31.36
CA ASP A 18 -43.15 79.53 -30.18
C ASP A 18 -43.71 78.71 -29.00
N GLY A 19 -42.86 78.47 -27.98
CA GLY A 19 -43.33 78.65 -26.60
C GLY A 19 -42.91 77.66 -25.52
N GLY A 20 -41.62 77.67 -25.14
CA GLY A 20 -41.09 77.72 -23.75
C GLY A 20 -41.54 76.72 -22.66
N ARG A 21 -40.57 76.26 -21.84
CA ARG A 21 -40.36 76.67 -20.43
C ARG A 21 -39.29 75.78 -19.78
N GLY A 22 -38.15 76.36 -19.42
CA GLY A 22 -37.09 75.68 -18.68
C GLY A 22 -37.44 75.43 -17.21
N ARG A 23 -36.78 74.44 -16.60
CA ARG A 23 -36.46 74.44 -15.17
C ARG A 23 -35.23 73.56 -14.90
N ARG A 24 -34.22 74.18 -14.30
CA ARG A 24 -33.04 73.58 -13.69
C ARG A 24 -33.36 73.24 -12.24
N MET A 25 -33.03 72.04 -11.76
CA MET A 25 -32.89 71.69 -10.33
C MET A 25 -32.02 70.42 -10.24
N LYS A 26 -30.77 70.53 -9.78
CA LYS A 26 -30.28 70.41 -8.38
C LYS A 26 -30.03 68.96 -7.96
N ASP A 27 -28.75 68.68 -7.75
CA ASP A 27 -28.24 67.52 -7.01
C ASP A 27 -28.95 67.37 -5.67
N SER A 28 -29.30 66.15 -5.27
CA SER A 28 -29.31 65.70 -3.87
C SER A 28 -29.89 64.29 -3.68
N LYS A 29 -29.03 63.46 -3.06
CA LYS A 29 -29.33 62.43 -2.05
C LYS A 29 -29.73 61.02 -2.49
N CYS A 30 -28.74 60.14 -2.32
CA CYS A 30 -28.77 58.97 -1.42
C CYS A 30 -30.10 58.23 -1.29
N GLY A 31 -30.19 57.08 -1.95
CA GLY A 31 -31.28 56.12 -1.82
C GLY A 31 -30.75 54.71 -1.52
N ARG A 32 -30.52 54.45 -0.23
CA ARG A 32 -30.61 53.15 0.45
C ARG A 32 -29.82 51.96 -0.15
N CYS A 33 -28.63 51.73 0.41
CA CYS A 33 -28.14 50.38 0.64
C CYS A 33 -29.02 49.72 1.71
N VAL A 34 -29.91 48.80 1.32
CA VAL A 34 -30.52 47.82 2.25
C VAL A 34 -30.57 46.45 1.57
N SER A 35 -29.72 45.55 2.09
CA SER A 35 -29.84 44.09 2.13
C SER A 35 -29.80 43.28 0.81
N SER A 36 -28.61 42.76 0.47
CA SER A 36 -28.48 41.35 0.03
C SER A 36 -27.02 40.87 0.12
N ARG A 37 -26.49 40.81 1.34
CA ARG A 37 -25.20 40.13 1.62
C ARG A 37 -25.37 38.74 2.25
N ALA A 38 -26.57 38.43 2.75
CA ALA A 38 -26.86 37.16 3.42
C ALA A 38 -27.32 36.04 2.46
N CYS A 39 -28.05 36.36 1.38
CA CYS A 39 -28.61 35.34 0.47
C CYS A 39 -27.55 34.74 -0.46
N CYS A 40 -26.62 35.57 -0.96
CA CYS A 40 -25.52 35.09 -1.81
C CYS A 40 -24.48 34.30 -0.99
N GLY A 41 -24.21 34.70 0.26
CA GLY A 41 -23.35 33.94 1.17
C GLY A 41 -23.92 32.57 1.54
N PHE A 42 -25.22 32.50 1.86
CA PHE A 42 -25.86 31.24 2.25
C PHE A 42 -25.93 30.23 1.10
N LEU A 43 -26.24 30.67 -0.12
CA LEU A 43 -26.24 29.81 -1.31
C LEU A 43 -24.82 29.34 -1.69
N CYS A 44 -23.82 30.22 -1.60
CA CYS A 44 -22.42 29.82 -1.83
C CYS A 44 -21.93 28.82 -0.78
N CYS A 45 -22.30 29.01 0.50
CA CYS A 45 -21.98 28.05 1.56
C CYS A 45 -22.62 26.69 1.31
N ILE A 46 -23.87 26.64 0.83
CA ILE A 46 -24.52 25.36 0.46
C ILE A 46 -23.79 24.69 -0.71
N MET A 47 -23.39 25.43 -1.74
CA MET A 47 -22.65 24.87 -2.88
C MET A 47 -21.27 24.34 -2.47
N ILE A 48 -20.57 25.04 -1.58
CA ILE A 48 -19.27 24.59 -1.05
C ILE A 48 -19.45 23.36 -0.15
N LEU A 49 -20.45 23.36 0.73
CA LEU A 49 -20.73 22.21 1.61
C LEU A 49 -21.15 20.97 0.82
N THR A 50 -21.99 21.13 -0.21
CA THR A 50 -22.35 20.00 -1.08
C THR A 50 -21.17 19.49 -1.90
N ALA A 51 -20.28 20.37 -2.38
CA ALA A 51 -19.04 19.96 -3.05
C ALA A 51 -18.09 19.21 -2.10
N ILE A 52 -17.95 19.66 -0.86
CA ILE A 52 -17.14 18.98 0.17
C ILE A 52 -17.74 17.61 0.50
N ILE A 53 -19.06 17.52 0.70
CA ILE A 53 -19.74 16.26 0.98
C ILE A 53 -19.57 15.29 -0.21
N ALA A 54 -19.73 15.77 -1.44
CA ALA A 54 -19.52 14.96 -2.64
C ALA A 54 -18.07 14.47 -2.76
N ALA A 55 -17.09 15.32 -2.44
CA ALA A 55 -15.68 14.93 -2.44
C ALA A 55 -15.38 13.88 -1.35
N VAL A 56 -15.91 14.04 -0.14
CA VAL A 56 -15.76 13.06 0.94
C VAL A 56 -16.40 11.73 0.55
N LEU A 57 -17.60 11.74 -0.01
CA LEU A 57 -18.27 10.52 -0.49
C LEU A 57 -17.48 9.85 -1.62
N ALA A 58 -16.94 10.61 -2.56
CA ALA A 58 -16.11 10.07 -3.64
C ALA A 58 -14.84 9.38 -3.10
N VAL A 59 -14.21 9.96 -2.08
CA VAL A 59 -13.05 9.37 -1.40
C VAL A 59 -13.44 8.10 -0.65
N LEU A 60 -14.57 8.08 0.07
CA LEU A 60 -15.03 6.89 0.79
C LEU A 60 -15.37 5.74 -0.18
N ILE A 61 -15.98 6.04 -1.32
CA ILE A 61 -16.29 5.06 -2.37
C ILE A 61 -15.00 4.55 -3.03
N SER A 62 -14.03 5.43 -3.30
CA SER A 62 -12.77 5.02 -3.93
C SER A 62 -11.98 4.07 -3.04
N TYR A 63 -11.92 4.30 -1.72
CA TYR A 63 -11.30 3.35 -0.78
C TYR A 63 -11.93 1.95 -0.90
N GLY A 64 -13.26 1.83 -0.84
CA GLY A 64 -13.93 0.53 -0.87
C GLY A 64 -13.82 -0.25 -2.20
N ILE A 65 -13.60 0.43 -3.32
CA ILE A 65 -13.41 -0.22 -4.63
C ILE A 65 -11.94 -0.61 -4.82
N ILE A 66 -11.01 0.28 -4.46
CA ILE A 66 -9.57 0.06 -4.59
C ILE A 66 -9.17 -1.17 -3.77
N ASP A 67 -9.63 -1.28 -2.52
CA ASP A 67 -9.29 -2.41 -1.65
C ASP A 67 -9.67 -3.75 -2.29
N LYS A 68 -10.87 -3.86 -2.86
CA LYS A 68 -11.37 -5.09 -3.50
C LYS A 68 -10.59 -5.48 -4.75
N GLU A 69 -10.20 -4.51 -5.56
CA GLU A 69 -9.43 -4.79 -6.78
C GLU A 69 -7.97 -5.10 -6.45
N VAL A 70 -7.41 -4.45 -5.42
CA VAL A 70 -6.08 -4.77 -4.88
C VAL A 70 -6.06 -6.20 -4.32
N ASP A 71 -7.05 -6.59 -3.52
CA ASP A 71 -7.16 -7.95 -2.97
C ASP A 71 -7.23 -9.02 -4.07
N LYS A 72 -8.04 -8.78 -5.12
CA LYS A 72 -8.12 -9.68 -6.27
C LYS A 72 -6.79 -9.78 -7.01
N PHE A 73 -6.09 -8.67 -7.17
CA PHE A 73 -4.80 -8.65 -7.85
C PHE A 73 -3.75 -9.41 -7.02
N ILE A 74 -3.68 -9.17 -5.72
CA ILE A 74 -2.78 -9.88 -4.80
C ILE A 74 -3.12 -11.37 -4.79
N ALA A 75 -4.39 -11.74 -4.68
CA ALA A 75 -4.83 -13.13 -4.67
C ALA A 75 -4.39 -13.87 -5.95
N LYS A 76 -4.43 -13.21 -7.12
CA LYS A 76 -3.95 -13.78 -8.39
C LYS A 76 -2.43 -13.93 -8.47
N GLN A 77 -1.68 -13.03 -7.84
CA GLN A 77 -0.21 -13.07 -7.86
C GLN A 77 0.35 -14.08 -6.85
N VAL A 78 -0.33 -14.26 -5.72
CA VAL A 78 0.09 -15.17 -4.64
C VAL A 78 -0.48 -16.58 -4.83
N SER A 79 -1.55 -16.74 -5.62
CA SER A 79 -2.13 -18.06 -5.85
C SER A 79 -1.17 -18.98 -6.60
N LEU A 80 -1.03 -20.18 -6.04
CA LEU A 80 -0.35 -21.28 -6.72
C LEU A 80 -1.25 -21.70 -7.87
N THR A 81 -0.77 -21.47 -9.08
CA THR A 81 -1.46 -21.81 -10.33
C THR A 81 -0.46 -22.49 -11.25
N LYS A 82 -0.98 -23.35 -12.13
CA LYS A 82 -0.13 -24.16 -13.00
C LYS A 82 0.69 -23.26 -13.93
N GLY A 83 2.02 -23.36 -13.84
CA GLY A 83 2.96 -22.59 -14.67
C GLY A 83 3.11 -21.11 -14.28
N SER A 84 2.63 -20.70 -13.11
CA SER A 84 2.89 -19.34 -12.61
C SER A 84 4.26 -19.21 -11.96
N ALA A 85 4.84 -18.01 -12.02
CA ALA A 85 6.10 -17.69 -11.35
C ALA A 85 6.02 -17.88 -9.82
N ALA A 86 4.84 -17.70 -9.23
CA ALA A 86 4.60 -17.95 -7.82
C ALA A 86 4.79 -19.44 -7.47
N THR A 87 4.30 -20.36 -8.32
CA THR A 87 4.50 -21.80 -8.15
C THR A 87 5.97 -22.18 -8.29
N ASP A 88 6.69 -21.60 -9.24
CA ASP A 88 8.12 -21.85 -9.43
C ASP A 88 8.93 -21.39 -8.21
N GLN A 89 8.71 -20.16 -7.74
CA GLN A 89 9.36 -19.61 -6.56
C GLN A 89 8.99 -20.38 -5.28
N TRP A 90 7.75 -20.83 -5.14
CA TRP A 90 7.32 -21.66 -4.01
C TRP A 90 7.95 -23.05 -4.05
N SER A 91 8.12 -23.63 -5.25
CA SER A 91 8.74 -24.95 -5.41
C SER A 91 10.25 -24.93 -5.12
N LYS A 92 10.92 -23.83 -5.48
CA LYS A 92 12.36 -23.62 -5.31
C LYS A 92 12.60 -22.19 -4.79
N PRO A 93 12.38 -21.95 -3.48
CA PRO A 93 12.62 -20.63 -2.91
C PRO A 93 14.09 -20.27 -3.03
N GLY A 94 14.39 -19.12 -3.64
CA GLY A 94 15.75 -18.59 -3.75
C GLY A 94 16.28 -17.98 -2.44
N ALA A 95 15.46 -17.84 -1.41
CA ALA A 95 15.86 -17.30 -0.13
C ALA A 95 16.65 -18.33 0.68
N ALA A 96 17.81 -17.93 1.20
CA ALA A 96 18.61 -18.77 2.09
C ALA A 96 17.93 -18.85 3.47
N VAL A 97 17.57 -20.06 3.89
CA VAL A 97 17.06 -20.35 5.24
C VAL A 97 18.20 -20.94 6.06
N TYR A 98 18.33 -20.47 7.30
CA TYR A 98 19.35 -20.95 8.23
C TYR A 98 18.68 -21.59 9.43
N MET A 99 19.16 -22.77 9.81
CA MET A 99 18.76 -23.46 11.04
C MET A 99 19.93 -23.44 12.01
N SER A 100 19.73 -22.83 13.17
CA SER A 100 20.73 -22.71 14.22
C SER A 100 20.39 -23.66 15.36
N PHE A 101 21.33 -24.53 15.71
CA PHE A 101 21.19 -25.41 16.87
C PHE A 101 22.04 -24.93 18.04
N TYR A 102 21.44 -24.99 19.23
CA TYR A 102 22.11 -24.75 20.50
C TYR A 102 22.00 -26.03 21.32
N MET A 103 23.14 -26.50 21.81
CA MET A 103 23.25 -27.77 22.50
C MET A 103 23.53 -27.51 23.98
N PHE A 104 22.84 -28.24 24.84
CA PHE A 104 23.03 -28.15 26.28
C PHE A 104 24.00 -29.24 26.74
N ASN A 105 25.20 -28.84 27.13
CA ASN A 105 26.26 -29.71 27.62
C ASN A 105 26.20 -29.84 29.15
N LEU A 106 26.09 -31.06 29.65
CA LEU A 106 26.14 -31.35 31.08
C LEU A 106 27.61 -31.41 31.56
N THR A 107 28.00 -30.49 32.43
CA THR A 107 29.40 -30.39 32.91
C THR A 107 29.69 -31.24 34.14
N ASN A 108 28.67 -31.52 34.97
CA ASN A 108 28.77 -32.28 36.22
C ASN A 108 28.05 -33.64 36.13
N LYS A 109 28.42 -34.45 35.13
CA LYS A 109 27.75 -35.72 34.83
C LYS A 109 27.74 -36.67 36.03
N ASP A 110 28.88 -36.86 36.70
CA ASP A 110 29.01 -37.87 37.74
C ASP A 110 28.28 -37.45 39.02
N GLU A 111 28.30 -36.17 39.38
CA GLU A 111 27.55 -35.60 40.49
C GLU A 111 26.04 -35.65 40.24
N PHE A 112 25.62 -35.34 39.01
CA PHE A 112 24.21 -35.43 38.61
C PHE A 112 23.68 -36.87 38.75
N LEU A 113 24.49 -37.87 38.40
CA LEU A 113 24.12 -39.28 38.60
C LEU A 113 24.05 -39.67 40.08
N ASN A 114 24.78 -38.99 40.96
CA ASN A 114 24.73 -39.17 42.41
C ASN A 114 23.57 -38.42 43.09
N GLY A 115 22.72 -37.73 42.32
CA GLY A 115 21.55 -37.01 42.83
C GLY A 115 21.74 -35.52 43.03
N GLU A 116 22.90 -34.96 42.66
CA GLU A 116 23.07 -33.51 42.63
C GLU A 116 22.31 -32.86 41.46
N LYS A 117 22.16 -31.53 41.52
CA LYS A 117 21.49 -30.76 40.47
C LYS A 117 22.37 -30.68 39.23
N ALA A 118 21.77 -30.83 38.04
CA ALA A 118 22.46 -30.67 36.77
C ALA A 118 23.01 -29.23 36.58
N THR A 119 24.27 -29.15 36.15
CA THR A 119 24.96 -27.94 35.70
C THR A 119 25.14 -28.02 34.20
N ILE A 120 24.52 -27.07 33.49
CA ILE A 120 24.39 -27.11 32.04
C ILE A 120 25.07 -25.87 31.45
N GLU A 121 25.83 -26.07 30.38
CA GLU A 121 26.42 -25.03 29.55
C GLU A 121 25.81 -25.08 28.14
N GLU A 122 25.43 -23.93 27.60
CA GLU A 122 24.94 -23.83 26.23
C GLU A 122 26.11 -23.70 25.25
N ILE A 123 26.15 -24.56 24.24
CA ILE A 123 27.17 -24.57 23.18
C ILE A 123 26.47 -24.34 21.83
N GLY A 124 26.85 -23.27 21.14
CA GLY A 124 26.31 -22.94 19.84
C GLY A 124 26.68 -21.52 19.37
N PRO A 125 26.17 -21.10 18.20
CA PRO A 125 25.26 -21.85 17.33
C PRO A 125 25.99 -22.83 16.39
N PHE A 126 25.41 -24.00 16.16
CA PHE A 126 25.73 -24.84 14.99
C PHE A 126 24.74 -24.51 13.87
N VAL A 127 25.19 -23.75 12.88
CA VAL A 127 24.34 -23.24 11.81
C VAL A 127 24.41 -24.14 10.59
N TYR A 128 23.24 -24.50 10.06
CA TYR A 128 23.07 -25.24 8.81
C TYR A 128 22.28 -24.39 7.82
N ASN A 129 22.73 -24.36 6.57
CA ASN A 129 21.96 -23.84 5.45
C ASN A 129 20.90 -24.89 5.09
N GLU A 130 19.63 -24.51 5.18
CA GLU A 130 18.52 -25.34 4.80
C GLU A 130 18.11 -25.03 3.35
N SER A 131 18.09 -26.07 2.51
CA SER A 131 17.57 -25.99 1.15
C SER A 131 16.35 -26.90 1.01
N LYS A 132 15.21 -26.29 0.71
CA LYS A 132 13.92 -26.93 0.48
C LYS A 132 13.60 -26.89 -1.00
N THR A 133 13.36 -28.05 -1.59
CA THR A 133 12.94 -28.18 -2.99
C THR A 133 11.72 -29.09 -3.08
N LYS A 134 10.66 -28.59 -3.71
CA LYS A 134 9.47 -29.39 -4.03
C LYS A 134 9.56 -29.89 -5.47
N TYR A 135 9.21 -31.15 -5.69
CA TYR A 135 9.31 -31.81 -7.00
C TYR A 135 8.11 -32.73 -7.26
N ASN A 136 7.97 -33.17 -8.51
CA ASN A 136 6.83 -33.94 -9.01
C ASN A 136 5.47 -33.29 -8.70
N LEU A 137 5.36 -32.00 -9.03
CA LEU A 137 4.14 -31.21 -8.89
C LEU A 137 3.01 -31.78 -9.76
N ARG A 138 1.93 -32.24 -9.13
CA ARG A 138 0.75 -32.80 -9.80
C ARG A 138 -0.51 -32.08 -9.38
N TRP A 139 -1.16 -31.43 -10.34
CA TRP A 139 -2.45 -30.79 -10.14
C TRP A 139 -3.58 -31.80 -10.38
N ASN A 140 -4.65 -31.72 -9.60
CA ASN A 140 -5.90 -32.42 -9.90
C ASN A 140 -6.58 -31.84 -11.15
N SER A 141 -7.63 -32.51 -11.65
CA SER A 141 -8.39 -32.09 -12.84
C SER A 141 -8.94 -30.67 -12.75
N ASP A 142 -9.33 -30.27 -11.54
CA ASP A 142 -10.01 -29.00 -11.27
C ASP A 142 -9.01 -27.90 -10.86
N GLU A 143 -7.69 -28.20 -10.88
CA GLU A 143 -6.57 -27.32 -10.52
C GLU A 143 -6.68 -26.65 -9.14
N THR A 144 -7.41 -27.28 -8.23
CA THR A 144 -7.63 -26.82 -6.85
C THR A 144 -6.69 -27.48 -5.84
N ILE A 145 -6.18 -28.67 -6.15
CA ILE A 145 -5.32 -29.47 -5.27
C ILE A 145 -4.00 -29.73 -5.98
N LEU A 146 -2.91 -29.50 -5.25
CA LEU A 146 -1.54 -29.73 -5.70
C LEU A 146 -0.86 -30.77 -4.81
N GLU A 147 -0.48 -31.89 -5.42
CA GLU A 147 0.34 -32.93 -4.80
C GLU A 147 1.82 -32.71 -5.14
N TYR A 148 2.70 -32.96 -4.18
CA TYR A 148 4.13 -32.76 -4.33
C TYR A 148 4.94 -33.62 -3.36
N PHE A 149 6.22 -33.81 -3.67
CA PHE A 149 7.21 -34.30 -2.71
C PHE A 149 8.14 -33.16 -2.32
N GLU A 150 8.54 -33.13 -1.05
CA GLU A 150 9.49 -32.16 -0.52
C GLU A 150 10.80 -32.87 -0.20
N ASN A 151 11.91 -32.32 -0.70
CA ASN A 151 13.26 -32.67 -0.26
C ASN A 151 13.83 -31.50 0.53
N THR A 152 14.28 -31.78 1.75
CA THR A 152 14.91 -30.82 2.64
C THR A 152 16.32 -31.31 2.95
N SER A 153 17.31 -30.49 2.58
CA SER A 153 18.73 -30.78 2.83
C SER A 153 19.33 -29.74 3.76
N TYR A 154 20.30 -30.18 4.56
CA TYR A 154 20.98 -29.35 5.55
C TYR A 154 22.49 -29.41 5.30
N ILE A 155 23.10 -28.26 5.06
CA ILE A 155 24.53 -28.14 4.78
C ILE A 155 25.16 -27.30 5.88
N PHE A 156 26.14 -27.85 6.60
CA PHE A 156 26.79 -27.14 7.69
C PHE A 156 27.47 -25.85 7.23
N ASN A 157 27.27 -24.77 7.96
CA ASN A 157 27.83 -23.45 7.69
C ASN A 157 28.81 -23.04 8.80
N LYS A 158 30.10 -23.30 8.56
CA LYS A 158 31.17 -23.02 9.52
C LYS A 158 31.32 -21.54 9.85
N GLU A 159 31.15 -20.67 8.87
CA GLU A 159 31.29 -19.22 9.03
C GLU A 159 30.24 -18.65 9.98
N LYS A 160 28.99 -19.11 9.85
CA LYS A 160 27.88 -18.70 10.73
C LYS A 160 27.86 -19.43 12.08
N SER A 161 28.69 -20.46 12.24
CA SER A 161 28.78 -21.25 13.48
C SER A 161 29.87 -20.78 14.44
N ASN A 162 30.35 -19.53 14.31
CA ASN A 162 31.43 -18.97 15.12
C ASN A 162 32.71 -19.84 15.13
N GLY A 163 32.98 -20.57 14.04
CA GLY A 163 34.14 -21.46 13.95
C GLY A 163 34.01 -22.80 14.68
N LEU A 164 32.88 -23.05 15.35
CA LEU A 164 32.57 -24.37 15.91
C LEU A 164 32.49 -25.41 14.78
N ASP A 165 32.89 -26.63 15.07
CA ASP A 165 32.80 -27.76 14.16
C ASP A 165 32.11 -28.93 14.89
N PRO A 166 30.96 -29.40 14.41
CA PRO A 166 30.23 -30.49 15.06
C PRO A 166 31.05 -31.79 15.14
N SER A 167 32.07 -31.97 14.31
CA SER A 167 32.93 -33.15 14.32
C SER A 167 33.99 -33.12 15.44
N HIS A 168 34.25 -31.94 16.02
CA HIS A 168 35.30 -31.71 17.00
C HIS A 168 34.77 -31.31 18.38
N VAL A 169 33.46 -31.17 18.55
CA VAL A 169 32.83 -30.79 19.82
C VAL A 169 32.13 -32.00 20.45
N ASN A 170 32.54 -32.35 21.67
CA ASN A 170 31.89 -33.38 22.46
C ASN A 170 30.81 -32.76 23.36
N ILE A 171 29.59 -33.31 23.30
CA ILE A 171 28.46 -32.85 24.10
C ILE A 171 28.00 -34.02 24.98
N THR A 172 27.97 -33.80 26.29
CA THR A 172 27.41 -34.76 27.24
C THR A 172 25.94 -34.43 27.46
N THR A 173 25.06 -35.36 27.09
CA THR A 173 23.61 -35.22 27.25
C THR A 173 22.96 -36.55 27.64
N ILE A 174 21.66 -36.53 27.85
CA ILE A 174 20.86 -37.69 28.21
C ILE A 174 20.85 -38.71 27.08
N ASN A 175 20.97 -39.99 27.40
CA ASN A 175 20.84 -41.08 26.42
C ASN A 175 19.37 -41.30 26.03
N LEU A 176 18.91 -40.56 25.01
CA LEU A 176 17.52 -40.59 24.54
C LEU A 176 17.06 -42.00 24.09
N PRO A 177 17.84 -42.79 23.31
CA PRO A 177 17.42 -44.15 22.92
C PRO A 177 17.09 -45.08 24.09
N LEU A 178 17.80 -44.96 25.22
CA LEU A 178 17.52 -45.78 26.41
C LEU A 178 16.20 -45.42 27.09
N ILE A 179 15.78 -44.16 27.02
CA ILE A 179 14.56 -43.66 27.68
C ILE A 179 13.30 -44.00 26.87
N VAL A 180 13.39 -43.98 25.54
CA VAL A 180 12.23 -44.19 24.65
C VAL A 180 11.81 -45.65 24.56
N ARG A 181 12.60 -46.59 25.10
CA ARG A 181 12.22 -48.01 25.17
C ARG A 181 11.04 -48.19 26.14
N ARG A 182 9.81 -48.03 25.65
CA ARG A 182 8.62 -48.59 26.28
C ARG A 182 8.75 -50.11 26.26
N GLY A 183 8.60 -50.73 27.43
CA GLY A 183 8.47 -52.18 27.58
C GLY A 183 7.23 -52.72 26.88
#